data_AF-A0A3B8MPA0-F1
#
_entry.id   AF-A0A3B8MPA0-F1
#
_cell.length_a   1.000
_cell.length_b   1.000
_cell.length_c   1.000
_cell.angle_alpha   90.00
_cell.angle_beta   90.00
_cell.angle_gamma   90.00
#
_symmetry.space_group_name_H-M   'P 1'
#
loop_
_entity.id
_entity.type
_entity.pdbx_description
1 polymer ?
#
loop_
_entity_poly.entity_id
_entity_poly.type
_entity_poly.pdbx_seq_one_letter_code
_entity_poly.pdbx_strand_id
1 'polypeptide(L)'
;MFKGSDVIAQFGRSGKEIQVGLSGDDERITSCFGPPKHLLYRDVQPIRTVTVEMINGEDAATSEYVDVLRKMFDVRIDYKTVVLYRQL
;
A
#
# COMPACT_ATOMS: atom_id res chain seq x y z
N MET A 1 14.08 11.27 19.76
CA MET A 1 13.31 10.28 20.54
C MET A 1 12.64 9.33 19.55
N PHE A 2 13.12 8.10 19.45
CA PHE A 2 12.53 7.05 18.61
C PHE A 2 11.84 6.05 19.54
N LYS A 3 10.51 5.94 19.48
CA LYS A 3 9.79 4.78 20.02
C LYS A 3 9.83 3.72 18.91
N GLY A 4 10.90 2.92 18.95
CA GLY A 4 11.07 1.79 18.05
C GLY A 4 10.15 0.62 18.43
N SER A 5 9.71 -0.10 17.39
CA SER A 5 9.09 -1.43 17.42
C SER A 5 7.57 -1.54 17.43
N ASP A 6 6.83 -0.56 16.91
CA ASP A 6 5.50 -0.87 16.34
C ASP A 6 5.68 -1.19 14.86
N VAL A 7 5.28 -2.39 14.46
CA VAL A 7 5.28 -2.78 13.04
C VAL A 7 4.19 -1.97 12.35
N ILE A 8 4.58 -0.82 11.81
CA ILE A 8 3.64 0.11 11.15
C ILE A 8 3.11 -0.48 9.84
N ALA A 9 3.94 -1.25 9.11
CA ALA A 9 3.54 -2.01 7.95
C ALA A 9 4.47 -3.20 7.69
N GLN A 10 3.90 -4.32 7.25
CA GLN A 10 4.63 -5.50 6.79
C GLN A 10 4.14 -5.88 5.40
N PHE A 11 5.08 -6.14 4.49
CA PHE A 11 4.80 -6.55 3.12
C PHE A 11 5.17 -8.04 2.96
N GLY A 12 4.19 -8.86 2.64
CA GLY A 12 4.31 -10.30 2.39
C GLY A 12 4.10 -10.66 0.92
N ARG A 13 4.44 -11.90 0.56
CA ARG A 13 4.12 -12.51 -0.75
C ARG A 13 4.48 -11.63 -1.96
N SER A 14 5.70 -11.11 -1.99
CA SER A 14 6.19 -10.18 -3.03
C SER A 14 5.40 -8.86 -3.15
N GLY A 15 4.86 -8.35 -2.03
CA GLY A 15 4.11 -7.09 -1.99
C GLY A 15 2.62 -7.24 -2.28
N LYS A 16 2.12 -8.47 -2.43
CA LYS A 16 0.70 -8.77 -2.62
C LYS A 16 -0.11 -8.72 -1.32
N GLU A 17 0.54 -8.93 -0.19
CA GLU A 17 -0.10 -8.87 1.12
C GLU A 17 0.51 -7.74 1.93
N ILE A 18 -0.33 -6.91 2.53
CA ILE A 18 0.10 -5.79 3.36
C ILE A 18 -0.59 -5.94 4.71
N GLN A 19 0.18 -5.92 5.79
CA GLN A 19 -0.36 -5.71 7.13
C GLN A 19 0.00 -4.30 7.56
N VAL A 20 -0.96 -3.56 8.09
CA VAL A 20 -0.83 -2.18 8.53
C VAL A 20 -1.41 -2.07 9.94
N GLY A 21 -0.58 -1.65 10.89
CA GLY A 21 -0.97 -1.52 12.29
C GLY A 21 -1.68 -0.19 12.63
N LEU A 22 -1.82 0.70 11.65
CA LEU A 22 -2.49 1.99 11.78
C LEU A 22 -3.86 1.94 11.11
N SER A 23 -4.86 2.64 11.67
CA SER A 23 -6.17 2.81 11.05
C SER A 23 -6.09 3.65 9.77
N GLY A 24 -7.02 3.44 8.83
CA GLY A 24 -7.11 4.17 7.56
C GLY A 24 -7.27 5.69 7.72
N ASP A 25 -7.77 6.16 8.85
CA ASP A 25 -7.92 7.59 9.19
C ASP A 25 -6.69 8.20 9.91
N ASP A 26 -5.69 7.41 10.33
CA ASP A 26 -4.50 7.97 10.97
C ASP A 26 -3.69 8.79 9.96
N GLU A 27 -3.33 10.02 10.31
CA GLU A 27 -2.59 10.92 9.42
C GLU A 27 -1.25 10.33 8.91
N ARG A 28 -0.67 9.40 9.67
CA ARG A 28 0.61 8.73 9.35
C ARG A 28 0.44 7.54 8.42
N ILE A 29 -0.79 7.12 8.12
CA ILE A 29 -1.10 5.93 7.32
C ILE A 29 -0.42 5.94 5.95
N THR A 30 -0.30 7.12 5.34
CA THR A 30 0.34 7.30 4.03
C THR A 30 1.83 6.91 4.06
N SER A 31 2.50 7.10 5.20
CA SER A 31 3.91 6.73 5.37
C SER A 31 4.12 5.21 5.38
N CYS A 32 3.09 4.43 5.74
CA CYS A 32 3.13 2.96 5.69
C CYS A 32 3.26 2.41 4.27
N PHE A 33 2.79 3.17 3.26
CA PHE A 33 2.84 2.79 1.85
C PHE A 33 4.08 3.34 1.12
N GLY A 34 5.12 3.74 1.86
CA GLY A 34 6.42 4.13 1.31
C GLY A 34 7.07 3.08 0.40
N PRO A 35 7.08 1.78 0.75
CA PRO A 35 7.67 0.74 -0.10
C PRO A 35 7.05 0.62 -1.51
N PRO A 36 5.72 0.48 -1.69
CA PRO A 36 5.13 0.46 -3.03
C PRO A 36 5.35 1.78 -3.78
N LYS A 37 5.39 2.92 -3.08
CA LYS A 37 5.81 4.21 -3.68
C LYS A 37 7.24 4.16 -4.20
N HIS A 38 8.18 3.63 -3.43
CA HIS A 38 9.56 3.50 -3.88
C HIS A 38 9.68 2.58 -5.11
N LEU A 39 8.94 1.47 -5.15
CA LEU A 39 8.95 0.53 -6.28
C LEU A 39 8.41 1.15 -7.58
N LEU A 40 7.36 1.97 -7.49
CA LEU A 40 6.72 2.63 -8.64
C LEU A 40 7.49 3.88 -9.12
N TYR A 41 8.19 4.58 -8.22
CA TYR A 41 8.80 5.89 -8.50
C TYR A 41 10.34 5.87 -8.56
N ARG A 42 11.02 4.73 -8.37
CA ARG A 42 12.49 4.67 -8.46
C ARG A 42 13.02 5.03 -9.86
N ASP A 43 14.15 5.71 -9.92
CA ASP A 43 14.80 6.13 -11.17
C ASP A 43 15.32 4.98 -12.04
N VAL A 44 15.66 3.83 -11.43
CA VAL A 44 16.26 2.69 -12.15
C VAL A 44 15.31 1.50 -12.14
N GLN A 45 14.85 1.09 -13.34
CA GLN A 45 13.91 -0.02 -13.57
C GLN A 45 12.60 0.11 -12.76
N PRO A 46 11.83 1.20 -12.88
CA PRO A 46 10.57 1.34 -12.15
C PRO A 46 9.61 0.18 -12.48
N ILE A 47 8.98 -0.37 -11.45
CA ILE A 47 7.90 -1.32 -11.66
C ILE A 47 6.70 -0.51 -12.18
N ARG A 48 6.04 -1.00 -13.23
CA ARG A 48 4.90 -0.27 -13.84
C ARG A 48 3.64 -0.32 -12.97
N THR A 49 3.47 -1.40 -12.21
CA THR A 49 2.27 -1.70 -11.44
C THR A 49 2.60 -2.50 -10.19
N VAL A 50 1.94 -2.21 -9.08
CA VAL A 50 1.99 -3.05 -7.87
C VAL A 50 0.59 -3.61 -7.63
N THR A 51 0.46 -4.92 -7.55
CA THR A 51 -0.84 -5.58 -7.25
C THR A 51 -0.89 -5.95 -5.78
N VAL A 52 -1.86 -5.39 -5.07
CA VAL A 52 -2.19 -5.70 -3.68
C VAL A 52 -3.42 -6.59 -3.69
N GLU A 53 -3.29 -7.78 -3.13
CA GLU A 53 -4.38 -8.77 -3.03
C GLU A 53 -5.09 -8.66 -1.69
N MET A 54 -4.34 -8.48 -0.59
CA MET A 54 -4.90 -8.44 0.75
C MET A 54 -4.28 -7.33 1.59
N ILE A 55 -5.12 -6.68 2.40
CA ILE A 55 -4.69 -5.72 3.41
C ILE A 55 -5.30 -6.17 4.75
N ASN A 56 -4.46 -6.36 5.77
CA ASN A 56 -4.87 -6.84 7.10
C ASN A 56 -5.67 -8.16 7.10
N GLY A 57 -5.43 -9.02 6.11
CA GLY A 57 -6.13 -10.31 5.97
C GLY A 57 -7.49 -10.21 5.27
N GLU A 58 -7.89 -9.03 4.80
CA GLU A 58 -9.11 -8.80 4.02
C GLU A 58 -8.77 -8.53 2.54
N ASP A 59 -9.73 -8.77 1.64
CA ASP A 59 -9.57 -8.46 0.22
C ASP A 59 -9.26 -6.96 0.06
N ALA A 60 -8.18 -6.64 -0.65
CA ALA A 60 -7.72 -5.25 -0.79
C ALA A 60 -8.79 -4.35 -1.42
N ALA A 61 -9.63 -4.91 -2.30
CA ALA A 61 -10.69 -4.19 -3.01
C ALA A 61 -11.79 -3.64 -2.09
N THR A 62 -12.04 -4.28 -0.94
CA THR A 62 -13.10 -3.90 0.02
C THR A 62 -12.55 -3.21 1.27
N SER A 63 -11.25 -2.98 1.32
CA SER A 63 -10.57 -2.48 2.51
C SER A 63 -10.70 -0.96 2.65
N GLU A 64 -10.76 -0.46 3.89
CA GLU A 64 -10.79 0.98 4.19
C GLU A 64 -9.56 1.73 3.64
N TYR A 65 -8.44 1.01 3.45
CA TYR A 65 -7.21 1.58 2.92
C TYR A 65 -7.27 1.89 1.41
N VAL A 66 -8.34 1.51 0.70
CA VAL A 66 -8.51 1.86 -0.72
C VAL A 66 -8.51 3.38 -0.92
N ASP A 67 -9.18 4.12 -0.04
CA ASP A 67 -9.24 5.58 -0.16
C ASP A 67 -7.91 6.24 0.20
N VAL A 68 -7.16 5.63 1.12
CA VAL A 68 -5.77 6.02 1.38
C VAL A 68 -4.90 5.79 0.14
N LEU A 69 -5.00 4.62 -0.49
CA LEU A 69 -4.24 4.27 -1.69
C LEU A 69 -4.56 5.22 -2.85
N ARG A 70 -5.83 5.58 -3.06
CA ARG A 70 -6.27 6.54 -4.09
C ARG A 70 -5.67 7.94 -3.92
N LYS A 71 -5.33 8.34 -2.69
CA LYS A 71 -4.66 9.63 -2.44
C LYS A 71 -3.20 9.64 -2.89
N MET A 72 -2.56 8.48 -3.01
CA MET A 72 -1.11 8.35 -3.25
C MET A 72 -0.76 7.70 -4.60
N PHE A 73 -1.69 6.96 -5.18
CA PHE A 73 -1.52 6.16 -6.39
C PHE A 73 -2.72 6.34 -7.31
N ASP A 74 -2.50 6.10 -8.59
CA ASP A 74 -3.63 5.85 -9.49
C ASP A 74 -4.05 4.39 -9.24
N VAL A 75 -5.31 4.21 -8.85
CA VAL A 75 -5.80 2.95 -8.29
C VAL A 75 -6.85 2.36 -9.21
N ARG A 76 -6.60 1.15 -9.68
CA ARG A 76 -7.60 0.30 -10.34
C ARG A 76 -8.04 -0.79 -9.38
N ILE A 77 -9.34 -0.90 -9.18
CA ILE A 77 -9.93 -2.00 -8.42
C ILE A 77 -10.32 -3.09 -9.42
N ASP A 78 -9.76 -4.27 -9.21
CA ASP A 78 -10.20 -5.52 -9.80
C ASP A 78 -10.95 -6.32 -8.71
N TYR A 79 -11.59 -7.43 -9.07
CA TYR A 79 -12.56 -8.14 -8.22
C TYR A 79 -12.20 -8.23 -6.73
N LYS A 80 -11.02 -8.79 -6.41
CA LYS A 80 -10.50 -8.91 -5.03
C LYS A 80 -9.23 -8.11 -4.79
N THR A 81 -8.67 -7.52 -5.84
CA THR A 81 -7.31 -6.99 -5.82
C THR A 81 -7.29 -5.54 -6.22
N VAL A 82 -6.31 -4.81 -5.71
CA VAL A 82 -6.07 -3.41 -6.03
C VAL A 82 -4.77 -3.32 -6.82
N VAL A 83 -4.83 -2.75 -8.01
CA VAL A 83 -3.65 -2.48 -8.83
C VAL A 83 -3.28 -1.02 -8.71
N LEU A 84 -2.07 -0.77 -8.22
CA LEU A 84 -1.50 0.55 -8.03
C LEU A 84 -0.63 0.91 -9.23
N TYR A 85 -0.86 2.11 -9.75
CA TYR A 85 -0.09 2.74 -10.80
C TYR A 85 0.55 4.02 -10.27
N ARG A 86 1.59 4.47 -10.96
CA ARG A 86 2.16 5.80 -10.74
C ARG A 86 1.13 6.88 -11.10
N GLN A 87 0.85 7.81 -10.19
CA GLN A 87 0.14 9.04 -10.54
C GLN A 87 1.03 9.90 -11.45
N LEU A 88 0.46 10.31 -12.58
CA LEU A 88 1.08 11.23 -13.54
C LEU A 88 1.03 12.67 -13.04
#